data_AF-A0AA39N5J3-F1
#
_entry.id   AF-A0AA39N5J3-F1
#
_cell.length_a   1.000
_cell.length_b   1.000
_cell.length_c   1.000
_cell.angle_alpha   90.00
_cell.angle_beta   90.00
_cell.angle_gamma   90.00
#
_symmetry.space_group_name_H-M   'P 1'
#
loop_
_entity.id
_entity.type
_entity.pdbx_description
1 polymer ?
#
loop_
_entity_poly.entity_id
_entity_poly.type
_entity_poly.pdbx_seq_one_letter_code
_entity_poly.pdbx_strand_id
1 'polypeptide(L)'
;MQSERNILYLVPKFHLPAHVLKCHDNFSFNFSAGVGRTDGEAPERGWAATNALAASTKEMGPGAHRDTLDDHFGDYNWRKIIILADTLCDRLKEAVKAHIEHVEEFIGYEDALRVEHSESVDSWRQMVLLWEADRTQQNPFAPTLRSVTENAVHLELAREEKNVSAVEIRHDVSPSELIAQGLQLEEAQVRLQYDIDALGLHSTDLQRTKVQAQENRISRKIEAWIDVQKVCMPRTTLLHARDDDCRMVGAAVWPSKIPLYLPSTALRLNAIDALTQSTIVDDEWCLHLAQANDALAVLHDHLLLKSYLTAWRQCFSRGQRYGTKANTLFH
;
A
#
# COMPACT_ATOMS: atom_id res chain seq x y z
N MET A 1 -21.62 30.45 31.69
CA MET A 1 -21.23 29.55 30.59
C MET A 1 -19.72 29.64 30.46
N GLN A 2 -18.99 28.59 30.86
CA GLN A 2 -17.54 28.53 30.63
C GLN A 2 -17.31 28.55 29.12
N SER A 3 -16.52 29.50 28.63
CA SER A 3 -16.00 29.48 27.26
C SER A 3 -15.38 28.12 26.98
N GLU A 4 -15.77 27.48 25.88
CA GLU A 4 -15.22 26.20 25.43
C GLU A 4 -13.70 26.26 25.51
N ARG A 5 -13.11 25.42 26.36
CA ARG A 5 -11.68 25.18 26.32
C ARG A 5 -11.40 24.47 25.00
N ASN A 6 -10.49 24.98 24.19
CA ASN A 6 -9.95 24.30 23.00
C ASN A 6 -9.21 23.02 23.42
N ILE A 7 -9.96 21.97 23.74
CA ILE A 7 -9.42 20.65 24.06
C ILE A 7 -9.31 19.88 22.76
N LEU A 8 -8.08 19.56 22.39
CA LEU A 8 -7.80 18.66 21.27
C LEU A 8 -7.73 17.23 21.78
N TYR A 9 -8.58 16.36 21.25
CA TYR A 9 -8.53 14.92 21.51
C TYR A 9 -7.64 14.27 20.47
N LEU A 10 -6.75 13.37 20.89
CA LEU A 10 -5.86 12.61 20.02
C LEU A 10 -5.76 11.17 20.51
N VAL A 11 -5.39 10.26 19.59
CA VAL A 11 -5.17 8.84 19.90
C VAL A 11 -3.67 8.59 20.03
N PRO A 12 -3.19 7.99 21.13
CA PRO A 12 -1.77 7.66 21.29
C PRO A 12 -1.22 6.86 20.11
N LYS A 13 0.04 7.11 19.75
CA LYS A 13 0.62 6.64 18.48
C LYS A 13 0.65 5.13 18.35
N PHE A 14 0.81 4.39 19.44
CA PHE A 14 0.83 2.92 19.44
C PHE A 14 -0.56 2.36 19.15
N HIS A 15 -1.61 3.01 19.66
CA HIS A 15 -3.00 2.56 19.48
C HIS A 15 -3.58 2.99 18.14
N LEU A 16 -3.13 4.13 17.57
CA LEU A 16 -3.67 4.69 16.34
C LEU A 16 -3.82 3.66 15.19
N PRO A 17 -2.83 2.77 14.90
CA PRO A 17 -2.96 1.75 13.87
C PRO A 17 -4.14 0.79 14.05
N ALA A 18 -4.57 0.52 15.28
CA ALA A 18 -5.69 -0.35 15.58
C ALA A 18 -7.07 0.32 15.37
N HIS A 19 -7.10 1.63 15.10
CA HIS A 19 -8.33 2.36 14.83
C HIS A 19 -8.69 2.34 13.34
N VAL A 20 -9.94 2.74 13.03
CA VAL A 20 -10.40 2.95 11.65
C VAL A 20 -9.68 4.13 10.99
N LEU A 21 -9.56 4.13 9.66
CA LEU A 21 -8.83 5.15 8.90
C LEU A 21 -9.21 6.60 9.26
N LYS A 22 -10.52 6.87 9.47
CA LYS A 22 -10.99 8.19 9.89
C LYS A 22 -10.27 8.70 11.16
N CYS A 23 -9.87 7.81 12.05
CA CYS A 23 -9.12 8.17 13.25
C CYS A 23 -7.65 8.46 12.96
N HIS A 24 -7.03 7.73 12.02
CA HIS A 24 -5.64 7.94 11.61
C HIS A 24 -5.47 9.38 11.09
N ASP A 25 -6.41 9.84 10.29
CA ASP A 25 -6.32 11.16 9.68
C ASP A 25 -6.61 12.28 10.70
N ASN A 26 -7.66 12.10 11.54
CA ASN A 26 -8.20 13.20 12.34
C ASN A 26 -7.69 13.27 13.78
N PHE A 27 -7.11 12.19 14.31
CA PHE A 27 -6.66 12.12 15.72
C PHE A 27 -5.18 11.78 15.86
N SER A 28 -4.42 11.87 14.77
CA SER A 28 -2.96 11.69 14.77
C SER A 28 -2.23 12.88 15.39
N PHE A 29 -1.30 12.59 16.30
CA PHE A 29 -0.34 13.56 16.82
C PHE A 29 0.57 14.13 15.73
N ASN A 30 0.85 13.40 14.65
CA ASN A 30 1.74 13.88 13.58
C ASN A 30 1.08 14.95 12.71
N PHE A 31 -0.26 15.00 12.67
CA PHE A 31 -1.02 15.97 11.90
C PHE A 31 -1.62 17.06 12.79
N SER A 32 -1.21 17.17 14.06
CA SER A 32 -1.84 18.10 14.99
C SER A 32 -0.88 19.20 15.39
N ALA A 33 -1.29 20.45 15.17
CA ALA A 33 -0.50 21.62 15.58
C ALA A 33 -0.37 21.70 17.11
N GLY A 34 0.77 22.19 17.58
CA GLY A 34 0.99 22.54 18.99
C GLY A 34 1.23 21.38 19.96
N VAL A 35 1.21 20.12 19.52
CA VAL A 35 1.40 18.96 20.42
C VAL A 35 2.86 18.56 20.63
N GLY A 36 3.78 19.10 19.82
CA GLY A 36 5.21 18.78 19.86
C GLY A 36 5.52 17.32 19.54
N ARG A 37 6.77 16.90 19.77
CA ARG A 37 7.21 15.52 19.50
C ARG A 37 6.91 14.60 20.69
N THR A 38 5.65 14.19 20.82
CA THR A 38 5.19 13.20 21.80
C THR A 38 4.55 11.99 21.12
N ASP A 39 4.46 10.86 21.81
CA ASP A 39 3.71 9.68 21.37
C ASP A 39 2.39 9.48 22.12
N GLY A 40 2.17 10.22 23.21
CA GLY A 40 0.96 10.09 24.02
C GLY A 40 0.92 8.85 24.92
N GLU A 41 1.98 8.02 24.95
CA GLU A 41 2.01 6.70 25.62
C GLU A 41 2.40 6.79 27.11
N ALA A 42 2.40 8.00 27.67
CA ALA A 42 2.76 8.20 29.08
C ALA A 42 1.89 7.40 30.07
N PRO A 43 0.57 7.24 29.86
CA PRO A 43 -0.27 6.37 30.70
C PRO A 43 0.20 4.90 30.74
N GLU A 44 0.64 4.36 29.60
CA GLU A 44 1.04 2.96 29.42
C GLU A 44 2.48 2.69 29.88
N ARG A 45 3.39 3.67 29.72
CA ARG A 45 4.79 3.55 30.18
C ARG A 45 4.92 3.29 31.68
N GLY A 46 3.90 3.69 32.47
CA GLY A 46 3.84 3.40 33.91
C GLY A 46 3.72 1.91 34.22
N TRP A 47 3.25 1.08 33.28
CA TRP A 47 3.13 -0.37 33.48
C TRP A 47 4.47 -1.04 33.70
N ALA A 48 5.54 -0.59 33.03
CA ALA A 48 6.88 -1.15 33.22
C ALA A 48 7.35 -1.03 34.69
N ALA A 49 7.06 0.10 35.34
CA ALA A 49 7.43 0.33 36.74
C ALA A 49 6.57 -0.51 37.71
N THR A 50 5.33 -0.80 37.35
CA THR A 50 4.35 -1.45 38.23
C THR A 50 4.29 -2.96 38.05
N ASN A 51 4.74 -3.49 36.89
CA ASN A 51 4.89 -4.91 36.64
C ASN A 51 5.80 -5.62 37.67
N ALA A 52 6.79 -4.92 38.23
CA ALA A 52 7.66 -5.45 39.27
C ALA A 52 6.90 -5.77 40.58
N LEU A 53 5.75 -5.12 40.80
CA LEU A 53 4.91 -5.32 41.99
C LEU A 53 4.05 -6.58 41.88
N ALA A 54 3.79 -7.06 40.67
CA ALA A 54 2.86 -8.18 40.44
C ALA A 54 3.25 -9.44 41.23
N ALA A 55 4.55 -9.71 41.38
CA ALA A 55 5.03 -10.86 42.14
C ALA A 55 4.91 -10.67 43.66
N SER A 56 5.15 -9.46 44.18
CA SER A 56 5.12 -9.18 45.62
C SER A 56 3.70 -9.00 46.16
N THR A 57 2.75 -8.57 45.33
CA THR A 57 1.37 -8.35 45.75
C THR A 57 0.48 -9.58 45.58
N LYS A 58 0.93 -10.64 44.89
CA LYS A 58 0.12 -11.80 44.50
C LYS A 58 -0.59 -12.52 45.67
N GLU A 59 0.10 -12.67 46.79
CA GLU A 59 -0.41 -13.40 47.98
C GLU A 59 -1.02 -12.46 49.03
N MET A 60 -1.10 -11.15 48.75
CA MET A 60 -1.66 -10.17 49.68
C MET A 60 -3.19 -10.25 49.71
N GLY A 61 -3.77 -10.04 50.89
CA GLY A 61 -5.22 -9.87 51.01
C GLY A 61 -5.72 -8.59 50.29
N PRO A 62 -7.01 -8.50 49.91
CA PRO A 62 -7.51 -7.42 49.04
C PRO A 62 -7.24 -5.99 49.52
N GLY A 63 -7.29 -5.74 50.83
CA GLY A 63 -6.97 -4.44 51.42
C GLY A 63 -5.48 -4.12 51.31
N ALA A 64 -4.62 -4.99 51.84
CA ALA A 64 -3.17 -4.84 51.78
C ALA A 64 -2.64 -4.73 50.34
N HIS A 65 -3.24 -5.47 49.41
CA HIS A 65 -2.93 -5.38 47.98
C HIS A 65 -3.19 -3.98 47.43
N ARG A 66 -4.36 -3.40 47.73
CA ARG A 66 -4.72 -2.05 47.27
C ARG A 66 -3.81 -1.00 47.87
N ASP A 67 -3.63 -1.02 49.19
CA ASP A 67 -2.82 -0.03 49.92
C ASP A 67 -1.37 -0.05 49.41
N THR A 68 -0.80 -1.25 49.19
CA THR A 68 0.56 -1.40 48.64
C THR A 68 0.66 -0.79 47.24
N LEU A 69 -0.31 -1.04 46.35
CA LEU A 69 -0.29 -0.45 45.01
C LEU A 69 -0.43 1.07 45.05
N ASP A 70 -1.32 1.60 45.88
CA ASP A 70 -1.54 3.04 46.04
C ASP A 70 -0.27 3.74 46.57
N ASP A 71 0.44 3.14 47.53
CA ASP A 71 1.72 3.63 48.03
C ASP A 71 2.78 3.70 46.91
N HIS A 72 2.89 2.64 46.10
CA HIS A 72 3.82 2.62 44.97
C HIS A 72 3.46 3.63 43.88
N PHE A 73 2.18 3.79 43.55
CA PHE A 73 1.72 4.80 42.60
C PHE A 73 1.97 6.22 43.15
N GLY A 74 1.78 6.42 44.46
CA GLY A 74 2.09 7.66 45.17
C GLY A 74 3.58 8.03 45.08
N ASP A 75 4.48 7.10 45.41
CA ASP A 75 5.93 7.29 45.26
C ASP A 75 6.32 7.58 43.81
N TYR A 76 5.75 6.84 42.85
CA TYR A 76 6.04 7.06 41.42
C TYR A 76 5.60 8.46 40.95
N ASN A 77 4.42 8.92 41.37
CA ASN A 77 3.95 10.28 41.10
C ASN A 77 4.83 11.33 41.76
N TRP A 78 5.24 11.10 43.00
CA TRP A 78 6.13 12.01 43.71
C TRP A 78 7.48 12.13 43.01
N ARG A 79 8.10 11.01 42.64
CA ARG A 79 9.36 10.97 41.88
C ARG A 79 9.26 11.76 40.59
N LYS A 80 8.16 11.63 39.85
CA LYS A 80 7.92 12.42 38.63
C LYS A 80 7.93 13.92 38.91
N ILE A 81 7.33 14.37 40.01
CA ILE A 81 7.24 15.79 40.36
C ILE A 81 8.63 16.33 40.72
N ILE A 82 9.41 15.64 41.55
CA ILE A 82 10.74 16.14 41.95
C ILE A 82 11.73 16.25 40.80
N ILE A 83 11.68 15.32 39.84
CA ILE A 83 12.58 15.33 38.68
C ILE A 83 12.01 16.10 37.49
N LEU A 84 10.81 16.67 37.61
CA LEU A 84 10.11 17.27 36.47
C LEU A 84 10.91 18.43 35.88
N ALA A 85 11.45 19.31 36.72
CA ALA A 85 12.20 20.47 36.28
C ALA A 85 13.46 20.06 35.50
N ASP A 86 14.24 19.12 36.03
CA ASP A 86 15.46 18.61 35.37
C ASP A 86 15.12 17.90 34.05
N THR A 87 14.07 17.06 34.06
CA THR A 87 13.60 16.36 32.86
C THR A 87 13.16 17.33 31.77
N LEU A 88 12.44 18.40 32.12
CA LEU A 88 12.01 19.41 31.17
C LEU A 88 13.19 20.23 30.64
N CYS A 89 14.16 20.56 31.50
CA CYS A 89 15.38 21.27 31.12
C CYS A 89 16.19 20.47 30.09
N ASP A 90 16.40 19.18 30.34
CA ASP A 90 17.16 18.33 29.42
C ASP A 90 16.41 18.08 28.10
N ARG A 91 15.09 17.85 28.17
CA ARG A 91 14.26 17.74 26.96
C ARG A 91 14.24 19.03 26.14
N LEU A 92 14.28 20.19 26.77
CA LEU A 92 14.34 21.47 26.06
C LEU A 92 15.65 21.60 25.29
N LYS A 93 16.80 21.23 25.87
CA LYS A 93 18.10 21.25 25.19
C LYS A 93 18.07 20.36 23.93
N GLU A 94 17.56 19.14 24.06
CA GLU A 94 17.41 18.22 22.92
C GLU A 94 16.45 18.77 21.88
N ALA A 95 15.32 19.35 22.30
CA ALA A 95 14.34 19.95 21.40
C ALA A 95 14.91 21.14 20.62
N VAL A 96 15.71 22.00 21.25
CA VAL A 96 16.38 23.13 20.59
C VAL A 96 17.36 22.64 19.53
N LYS A 97 18.16 21.61 19.85
CA LYS A 97 19.08 21.01 18.89
C LYS A 97 18.33 20.42 17.68
N ALA A 98 17.33 19.58 17.94
CA ALA A 98 16.54 18.96 16.89
C ALA A 98 15.75 19.99 16.06
N HIS A 99 15.29 21.09 16.67
CA HIS A 99 14.63 22.18 15.96
C HIS A 99 15.53 22.81 14.90
N ILE A 100 16.80 23.06 15.22
CA ILE A 100 17.76 23.63 14.25
C ILE A 100 17.89 22.71 13.04
N GLU A 101 18.13 21.41 13.28
CA GLU A 101 18.26 20.39 12.22
C GLU A 101 16.98 20.30 11.37
N HIS A 102 15.80 20.18 11.99
CA HIS A 102 14.54 20.06 11.26
C HIS A 102 14.16 21.32 10.46
N VAL A 103 14.48 22.52 10.95
CA VAL A 103 14.19 23.77 10.22
C VAL A 103 15.06 23.87 8.98
N GLU A 104 16.36 23.54 9.09
CA GLU A 104 17.27 23.54 7.94
C GLU A 104 16.81 22.52 6.88
N GLU A 105 16.49 21.29 7.29
CA GLU A 105 15.97 20.26 6.40
C GLU A 105 14.65 20.67 5.74
N PHE A 106 13.73 21.27 6.51
CA PHE A 106 12.43 21.71 6.01
C PHE A 106 12.57 22.83 4.97
N ILE A 107 13.40 23.85 5.24
CA ILE A 107 13.65 24.95 4.31
C ILE A 107 14.28 24.40 3.03
N GLY A 108 15.31 23.55 3.14
CA GLY A 108 15.97 22.97 1.97
C GLY A 108 15.02 22.12 1.12
N TYR A 109 14.13 21.36 1.76
CA TYR A 109 13.10 20.58 1.07
C TYR A 109 12.06 21.46 0.37
N GLU A 110 11.59 22.51 1.05
CA GLU A 110 10.64 23.48 0.47
C GLU A 110 11.25 24.21 -0.73
N ASP A 111 12.49 24.71 -0.61
CA ASP A 111 13.19 25.41 -1.67
C ASP A 111 13.34 24.53 -2.92
N ALA A 112 13.69 23.25 -2.73
CA ALA A 112 13.79 22.28 -3.83
C ALA A 112 12.43 22.06 -4.54
N LEU A 113 11.34 21.93 -3.79
CA LEU A 113 10.00 21.76 -4.37
C LEU A 113 9.52 23.01 -5.10
N ARG A 114 9.87 24.20 -4.61
CA ARG A 114 9.44 25.47 -5.21
C ARG A 114 10.00 25.70 -6.61
N VAL A 115 11.12 25.07 -6.97
CA VAL A 115 11.71 25.18 -8.32
C VAL A 115 10.72 24.79 -9.42
N GLU A 116 9.97 23.71 -9.22
CA GLU A 116 9.04 23.17 -10.23
C GLU A 116 7.56 23.30 -9.81
N HIS A 117 7.27 23.48 -8.52
CA HIS A 117 5.92 23.35 -7.98
C HIS A 117 5.51 24.47 -7.02
N SER A 118 6.01 25.70 -7.20
CA SER A 118 5.72 26.82 -6.27
C SER A 118 4.23 27.04 -6.00
N GLU A 119 3.38 27.06 -7.03
CA GLU A 119 1.93 27.26 -6.87
C GLU A 119 1.28 26.14 -6.03
N SER A 120 1.74 24.90 -6.20
CA SER A 120 1.24 23.75 -5.44
C SER A 120 1.67 23.82 -3.98
N VAL A 121 2.90 24.26 -3.71
CA VAL A 121 3.40 24.46 -2.33
C VAL A 121 2.58 25.54 -1.61
N ASP A 122 2.30 26.66 -2.27
CA ASP A 122 1.52 27.75 -1.67
C ASP A 122 0.05 27.35 -1.44
N SER A 123 -0.56 26.67 -2.40
CA SER A 123 -1.90 26.09 -2.26
C SER A 123 -1.97 25.10 -1.09
N TRP A 124 -1.00 24.19 -1.00
CA TRP A 124 -0.94 23.20 0.09
C TRP A 124 -0.77 23.86 1.45
N ARG A 125 0.14 24.83 1.57
CA ARG A 125 0.32 25.62 2.80
C ARG A 125 -0.99 26.27 3.23
N GLN A 126 -1.74 26.87 2.30
CA GLN A 126 -3.02 27.47 2.61
C GLN A 126 -4.04 26.45 3.13
N MET A 127 -4.11 25.25 2.52
CA MET A 127 -4.99 24.18 3.00
C MET A 127 -4.64 23.74 4.42
N VAL A 128 -3.35 23.57 4.73
CA VAL A 128 -2.88 23.21 6.09
C VAL A 128 -3.26 24.30 7.09
N LEU A 129 -2.98 25.57 6.80
CA LEU A 129 -3.30 26.68 7.71
C LEU A 129 -4.80 26.81 7.98
N LEU A 130 -5.65 26.64 6.95
CA LEU A 130 -7.10 26.67 7.10
C LEU A 130 -7.60 25.53 7.98
N TRP A 131 -7.05 24.33 7.78
CA TRP A 131 -7.45 23.15 8.56
C TRP A 131 -6.91 23.17 10.00
N GLU A 132 -5.71 23.71 10.22
CA GLU A 132 -5.18 23.91 11.57
C GLU A 132 -5.98 24.95 12.36
N ALA A 133 -6.48 25.99 11.69
CA ALA A 133 -7.37 26.97 12.28
C ALA A 133 -8.78 26.41 12.54
N ASP A 134 -9.29 25.55 11.65
CA ASP A 134 -10.61 24.94 11.73
C ASP A 134 -10.58 23.47 11.28
N ARG A 135 -10.53 22.56 12.26
CA ARG A 135 -10.50 21.11 12.01
C ARG A 135 -11.83 20.54 11.50
N THR A 136 -12.87 21.36 11.33
CA THR A 136 -14.10 20.96 10.62
C THR A 136 -13.93 21.02 9.10
N GLN A 137 -12.91 21.73 8.62
CA GLN A 137 -12.55 21.75 7.21
C GLN A 137 -12.01 20.40 6.74
N GLN A 138 -11.92 20.23 5.42
CA GLN A 138 -11.32 19.04 4.83
C GLN A 138 -9.87 18.90 5.30
N ASN A 139 -9.54 17.72 5.84
CA ASN A 139 -8.20 17.40 6.27
C ASN A 139 -7.29 17.22 5.05
N PRO A 140 -6.27 18.08 4.85
CA PRO A 140 -5.38 17.96 3.70
C PRO A 140 -4.51 16.71 3.77
N PHE A 141 -4.23 16.17 4.96
CA PHE A 141 -3.43 14.97 5.15
C PHE A 141 -4.21 13.67 4.92
N ALA A 142 -5.54 13.75 4.80
CA ALA A 142 -6.34 12.58 4.48
C ALA A 142 -6.05 12.12 3.04
N PRO A 143 -5.83 10.82 2.79
CA PRO A 143 -5.61 10.32 1.44
C PRO A 143 -6.78 10.70 0.53
N THR A 144 -6.53 11.54 -0.48
CA THR A 144 -7.53 11.96 -1.48
C THR A 144 -7.86 10.84 -2.46
N LEU A 145 -6.91 9.96 -2.72
CA LEU A 145 -7.10 8.74 -3.49
C LEU A 145 -7.26 7.60 -2.49
N ARG A 146 -8.50 7.15 -2.28
CA ARG A 146 -8.68 5.69 -2.14
C ARG A 146 -8.36 5.16 -3.53
N SER A 147 -7.14 4.68 -3.74
CA SER A 147 -6.86 3.88 -4.93
C SER A 147 -7.94 2.81 -5.00
N VAL A 148 -8.75 2.85 -6.04
CA VAL A 148 -9.67 1.75 -6.31
C VAL A 148 -8.75 0.57 -6.57
N THR A 149 -8.75 -0.40 -5.65
CA THR A 149 -7.92 -1.59 -5.78
C THR A 149 -8.53 -2.52 -6.82
N GLU A 150 -7.72 -3.37 -7.43
CA GLU A 150 -8.19 -4.34 -8.42
C GLU A 150 -9.33 -5.20 -7.82
N ASN A 151 -9.17 -5.64 -6.57
CA ASN A 151 -10.20 -6.38 -5.83
C ASN A 151 -11.50 -5.58 -5.61
N ALA A 152 -11.41 -4.25 -5.45
CA ALA A 152 -12.59 -3.40 -5.30
C ALA A 152 -13.35 -3.25 -6.62
N VAL A 153 -12.64 -3.09 -7.74
CA VAL A 153 -13.25 -3.08 -9.09
C VAL A 153 -13.92 -4.42 -9.37
N HIS A 154 -13.23 -5.52 -9.11
CA HIS A 154 -13.78 -6.87 -9.26
C HIS A 154 -15.09 -7.08 -8.50
N LEU A 155 -15.15 -6.62 -7.24
CA LEU A 155 -16.35 -6.72 -6.43
C LEU A 155 -17.51 -5.90 -7.01
N GLU A 156 -17.21 -4.71 -7.56
CA GLU A 156 -18.25 -3.84 -8.12
C GLU A 156 -18.77 -4.40 -9.45
N LEU A 157 -17.90 -4.84 -10.35
CA LEU A 157 -18.30 -5.48 -11.62
C LEU A 157 -19.16 -6.74 -11.36
N ALA A 158 -18.78 -7.57 -10.40
CA ALA A 158 -19.58 -8.75 -10.02
C ALA A 158 -20.97 -8.39 -9.44
N ARG A 159 -21.11 -7.22 -8.79
CA ARG A 159 -22.41 -6.72 -8.29
C ARG A 159 -23.28 -6.19 -9.42
N GLU A 160 -22.70 -5.45 -10.36
CA GLU A 160 -23.40 -4.91 -11.53
C GLU A 160 -23.95 -6.04 -12.40
N GLU A 161 -23.16 -7.08 -12.65
CA GLU A 161 -23.57 -8.26 -13.41
C GLU A 161 -24.70 -9.07 -12.75
N LYS A 162 -24.77 -9.08 -11.41
CA LYS A 162 -25.90 -9.70 -10.69
C LYS A 162 -27.21 -8.96 -10.93
N ASN A 163 -27.16 -7.65 -11.16
CA ASN A 163 -28.35 -6.81 -11.37
C ASN A 163 -28.84 -6.87 -12.83
N VAL A 164 -27.97 -7.22 -13.78
CA VAL A 164 -28.33 -7.44 -15.19
C VAL A 164 -28.85 -8.87 -15.38
N SER A 165 -30.10 -9.09 -14.96
CA SER A 165 -30.84 -10.32 -15.29
C SER A 165 -31.36 -10.26 -16.73
N ALA A 166 -30.50 -10.51 -17.72
CA ALA A 166 -30.91 -10.82 -19.08
C ALA A 166 -30.69 -12.31 -19.38
N VAL A 167 -31.74 -12.94 -19.91
CA VAL A 167 -31.80 -14.35 -20.30
C VAL A 167 -30.92 -14.57 -21.52
N GLU A 168 -29.63 -14.84 -21.34
CA GLU A 168 -28.74 -15.29 -22.41
C GLU A 168 -27.89 -16.47 -21.93
N ILE A 169 -27.60 -17.38 -22.85
CA ILE A 169 -26.99 -18.69 -22.61
C ILE A 169 -25.67 -18.52 -21.85
N ARG A 170 -25.72 -18.70 -20.53
CA ARG A 170 -24.57 -18.50 -19.63
C ARG A 170 -23.49 -19.53 -19.94
N HIS A 171 -22.33 -19.06 -20.37
CA HIS A 171 -21.07 -19.72 -20.04
C HIS A 171 -20.71 -19.35 -18.59
N ASP A 172 -19.94 -20.19 -17.90
CA ASP A 172 -19.65 -20.03 -16.47
C ASP A 172 -18.84 -18.77 -16.11
N VAL A 173 -18.32 -18.04 -17.11
CA VAL A 173 -17.43 -16.88 -16.94
C VAL A 173 -18.12 -15.62 -17.47
N SER A 174 -18.15 -14.55 -16.67
CA SER A 174 -18.72 -13.27 -17.08
C SER A 174 -17.75 -12.43 -17.93
N PRO A 175 -18.23 -11.40 -18.68
CA PRO A 175 -17.35 -10.52 -19.46
C PRO A 175 -16.28 -9.83 -18.61
N SER A 176 -16.61 -9.33 -17.41
CA SER A 176 -15.63 -8.72 -16.51
C SER A 176 -14.58 -9.73 -16.02
N GLU A 177 -15.02 -10.96 -15.71
CA GLU A 177 -14.12 -12.03 -15.29
C GLU A 177 -13.20 -12.49 -16.43
N LEU A 178 -13.71 -12.54 -17.67
CA LEU A 178 -12.89 -12.80 -18.86
C LEU A 178 -11.79 -11.75 -19.01
N ILE A 179 -12.12 -10.47 -18.89
CA ILE A 179 -11.15 -9.38 -19.02
C ILE A 179 -10.07 -9.52 -17.96
N ALA A 180 -10.45 -9.71 -16.70
CA ALA A 180 -9.49 -9.82 -15.62
C ALA A 180 -8.59 -11.06 -15.74
N GLN A 181 -9.14 -12.20 -16.17
CA GLN A 181 -8.33 -13.38 -16.51
C GLN A 181 -7.34 -13.06 -17.65
N GLY A 182 -7.75 -12.26 -18.63
CA GLY A 182 -6.91 -11.79 -19.72
C GLY A 182 -5.75 -10.91 -19.24
N LEU A 183 -6.00 -9.97 -18.32
CA LEU A 183 -4.96 -9.14 -17.71
C LEU A 183 -3.97 -9.98 -16.89
N GLN A 184 -4.45 -10.97 -16.13
CA GLN A 184 -3.58 -11.91 -15.42
C GLN A 184 -2.73 -12.76 -16.39
N LEU A 185 -3.26 -13.10 -17.57
CA LEU A 185 -2.50 -13.80 -18.60
C LEU A 185 -1.44 -12.91 -19.24
N GLU A 186 -1.75 -11.64 -19.49
CA GLU A 186 -0.78 -10.65 -19.98
C GLU A 186 0.38 -10.50 -18.99
N GLU A 187 0.09 -10.34 -17.69
CA GLU A 187 1.12 -10.30 -16.65
C GLU A 187 1.94 -11.60 -16.61
N ALA A 188 1.28 -12.75 -16.75
CA ALA A 188 1.96 -14.04 -16.79
C ALA A 188 2.86 -14.20 -18.03
N GLN A 189 2.47 -13.66 -19.20
CA GLN A 189 3.29 -13.64 -20.40
C GLN A 189 4.55 -12.78 -20.21
N VAL A 190 4.41 -11.60 -19.61
CA VAL A 190 5.56 -10.70 -19.30
C VAL A 190 6.52 -11.37 -18.32
N ARG A 191 6.01 -11.96 -17.24
CA ARG A 191 6.83 -12.70 -16.26
C ARG A 191 7.52 -13.91 -16.88
N LEU A 192 6.83 -14.66 -17.74
CA LEU A 192 7.44 -15.76 -18.47
C LEU A 192 8.58 -15.29 -19.39
N GLN A 193 8.40 -14.17 -20.09
CA GLN A 193 9.46 -13.60 -20.92
C GLN A 193 10.67 -13.21 -20.07
N TYR A 194 10.46 -12.61 -18.90
CA TYR A 194 11.51 -12.32 -17.95
C TYR A 194 12.25 -13.59 -17.48
N ASP A 195 11.51 -14.66 -17.15
CA ASP A 195 12.09 -15.94 -16.74
C ASP A 195 12.90 -16.59 -17.88
N ILE A 196 12.43 -16.49 -19.12
CA ILE A 196 13.16 -16.94 -20.33
C ILE A 196 14.44 -16.15 -20.51
N ASP A 197 14.38 -14.82 -20.41
CA ASP A 197 15.53 -13.94 -20.58
C ASP A 197 16.56 -14.12 -19.45
N ALA A 198 16.10 -14.51 -18.26
CA ALA A 198 16.96 -14.87 -17.13
C ALA A 198 17.69 -16.23 -17.32
N LEU A 199 17.25 -17.08 -18.26
CA LEU A 199 17.95 -18.32 -18.58
C LEU A 199 19.24 -18.01 -19.37
N GLY A 200 20.37 -17.94 -18.67
CA GLY A 200 21.70 -17.88 -19.29
C GLY A 200 22.16 -19.20 -19.91
N LEU A 201 23.29 -19.17 -20.62
CA LEU A 201 23.94 -20.34 -21.25
C LEU A 201 24.18 -21.51 -20.27
N HIS A 202 24.43 -21.20 -19.00
CA HIS A 202 24.72 -22.18 -17.94
C HIS A 202 23.52 -22.50 -17.04
N SER A 203 22.30 -22.20 -17.49
CA SER A 203 21.09 -22.52 -16.72
C SER A 203 20.98 -24.00 -16.45
N THR A 204 20.68 -24.34 -15.19
CA THR A 204 20.51 -25.72 -14.74
C THR A 204 19.28 -26.36 -15.38
N ASP A 205 19.29 -27.69 -15.50
CA ASP A 205 18.12 -28.43 -16.00
C ASP A 205 16.88 -28.18 -15.13
N LEU A 206 17.06 -27.93 -13.83
CA LEU A 206 15.97 -27.55 -12.93
C LEU A 206 15.36 -26.19 -13.31
N GLN A 207 16.18 -25.19 -13.62
CA GLN A 207 15.69 -23.87 -14.06
C GLN A 207 14.96 -23.97 -15.40
N ARG A 208 15.54 -24.70 -16.38
CA ARG A 208 14.91 -24.94 -17.68
C ARG A 208 13.58 -25.69 -17.54
N THR A 209 13.53 -26.70 -16.68
CA THR A 209 12.29 -27.44 -16.39
C THR A 209 11.21 -26.55 -15.80
N LYS A 210 11.58 -25.62 -14.90
CA LYS A 210 10.61 -24.67 -14.32
C LYS A 210 10.02 -23.75 -15.39
N VAL A 211 10.85 -23.16 -16.25
CA VAL A 211 10.39 -22.30 -17.34
C VAL A 211 9.50 -23.09 -18.30
N GLN A 212 9.92 -24.30 -18.71
CA GLN A 212 9.11 -25.15 -19.59
C GLN A 212 7.74 -25.53 -18.98
N ALA A 213 7.70 -25.83 -17.68
CA ALA A 213 6.46 -26.13 -16.98
C ALA A 213 5.53 -24.91 -16.93
N GLN A 214 6.10 -23.71 -16.75
CA GLN A 214 5.36 -22.45 -16.77
C GLN A 214 4.82 -22.13 -18.18
N GLU A 215 5.62 -22.31 -19.23
CA GLU A 215 5.17 -22.21 -20.62
C GLU A 215 3.96 -23.11 -20.88
N ASN A 216 4.06 -24.40 -20.55
CA ASN A 216 2.98 -25.37 -20.76
C ASN A 216 1.71 -25.02 -19.97
N ARG A 217 1.84 -24.37 -18.81
CA ARG A 217 0.71 -23.93 -18.00
C ARG A 217 0.04 -22.70 -18.62
N ILE A 218 0.83 -21.74 -19.09
CA ILE A 218 0.33 -20.52 -19.73
C ILE A 218 -0.35 -20.87 -21.05
N SER A 219 0.26 -21.70 -21.92
CA SER A 219 -0.37 -22.13 -23.19
C SER A 219 -1.77 -22.70 -22.98
N ARG A 220 -1.92 -23.67 -22.05
CA ARG A 220 -3.22 -24.28 -21.76
C ARG A 220 -4.25 -23.29 -21.23
N LYS A 221 -3.83 -22.31 -20.44
CA LYS A 221 -4.74 -21.25 -19.95
C LYS A 221 -5.14 -20.30 -21.07
N ILE A 222 -4.21 -19.92 -21.96
CA ILE A 222 -4.51 -19.07 -23.11
C ILE A 222 -5.50 -19.76 -24.04
N GLU A 223 -5.30 -21.05 -24.35
CA GLU A 223 -6.23 -21.82 -25.18
C GLU A 223 -7.65 -21.84 -24.59
N ALA A 224 -7.78 -22.18 -23.31
CA ALA A 224 -9.06 -22.18 -22.61
C ALA A 224 -9.70 -20.78 -22.56
N TRP A 225 -8.89 -19.74 -22.35
CA TRP A 225 -9.36 -18.36 -22.31
C TRP A 225 -9.84 -17.86 -23.67
N ILE A 226 -9.13 -18.21 -24.76
CA ILE A 226 -9.53 -17.90 -26.15
C ILE A 226 -10.89 -18.54 -26.47
N ASP A 227 -11.16 -19.76 -25.97
CA ASP A 227 -12.46 -20.40 -26.19
C ASP A 227 -13.62 -19.63 -25.57
N VAL A 228 -13.43 -19.04 -24.37
CA VAL A 228 -14.42 -18.15 -23.74
C VAL A 228 -14.49 -16.81 -24.48
N GLN A 229 -13.33 -16.29 -24.93
CA GLN A 229 -13.23 -15.03 -25.66
C GLN A 229 -14.07 -15.03 -26.95
N LYS A 230 -14.15 -16.16 -27.66
CA LYS A 230 -14.97 -16.32 -28.87
C LYS A 230 -16.46 -16.09 -28.63
N VAL A 231 -16.93 -16.27 -27.39
CA VAL A 231 -18.33 -16.07 -27.01
C VAL A 231 -18.59 -14.61 -26.67
N CYS A 232 -17.72 -14.00 -25.86
CA CYS A 232 -17.88 -12.61 -25.42
C CYS A 232 -17.49 -11.58 -26.50
N MET A 233 -16.50 -11.89 -27.35
CA MET A 233 -15.98 -11.00 -28.39
C MET A 233 -15.82 -11.75 -29.73
N PRO A 234 -16.91 -12.20 -30.40
CA PRO A 234 -16.83 -13.19 -31.47
C PRO A 234 -15.94 -12.86 -32.67
N ARG A 235 -15.80 -11.57 -33.00
CA ARG A 235 -14.96 -11.12 -34.12
C ARG A 235 -13.46 -11.26 -33.84
N THR A 236 -13.01 -11.47 -32.59
CA THR A 236 -11.60 -11.81 -32.30
C THR A 236 -11.22 -13.16 -32.88
N THR A 237 -12.18 -14.06 -33.13
CA THR A 237 -11.97 -15.33 -33.84
C THR A 237 -11.32 -15.12 -35.21
N LEU A 238 -11.69 -14.03 -35.91
CA LEU A 238 -11.10 -13.70 -37.21
C LEU A 238 -9.65 -13.22 -37.09
N LEU A 239 -9.31 -12.56 -35.98
CA LEU A 239 -7.94 -12.14 -35.70
C LEU A 239 -7.05 -13.34 -35.41
N HIS A 240 -7.52 -14.26 -34.55
CA HIS A 240 -6.82 -15.51 -34.25
C HIS A 240 -6.64 -16.39 -35.49
N ALA A 241 -7.67 -16.53 -36.32
CA ALA A 241 -7.57 -17.28 -37.58
C ALA A 241 -6.54 -16.68 -38.55
N ARG A 242 -6.49 -15.34 -38.64
CA ARG A 242 -5.50 -14.64 -39.46
C ARG A 242 -4.08 -14.89 -38.97
N ASP A 243 -3.86 -14.89 -37.66
CA ASP A 243 -2.55 -15.19 -37.08
C ASP A 243 -2.15 -16.64 -37.32
N ASP A 244 -3.09 -17.57 -37.24
CA ASP A 244 -2.85 -18.99 -37.55
C ASP A 244 -2.47 -19.19 -39.03
N ASP A 245 -3.16 -18.52 -39.95
CA ASP A 245 -2.84 -18.56 -41.40
C ASP A 245 -1.48 -17.92 -41.73
N CYS A 246 -1.08 -16.90 -40.97
CA CYS A 246 0.24 -16.25 -41.13
C CYS A 246 1.40 -17.07 -40.56
N ARG A 247 1.14 -18.14 -39.80
CA ARG A 247 2.19 -18.99 -39.22
C ARG A 247 2.78 -19.94 -40.26
N MET A 248 4.11 -20.05 -40.26
CA MET A 248 4.81 -21.08 -41.04
C MET A 248 4.50 -22.46 -40.46
N VAL A 249 4.21 -23.44 -41.33
CA VAL A 249 3.94 -24.82 -40.92
C VAL A 249 5.14 -25.38 -40.14
N GLY A 250 4.94 -25.70 -38.86
CA GLY A 250 5.99 -26.22 -37.97
C GLY A 250 6.72 -25.18 -37.11
N ALA A 251 6.36 -23.90 -37.16
CA ALA A 251 6.91 -22.89 -36.27
C ALA A 251 6.41 -23.09 -34.82
N ALA A 252 7.32 -23.04 -33.84
CA ALA A 252 6.98 -23.09 -32.42
C ALA A 252 6.22 -21.83 -32.01
N VAL A 253 5.03 -22.01 -31.43
CA VAL A 253 4.23 -20.93 -30.85
C VAL A 253 4.73 -20.66 -29.44
N TRP A 254 5.31 -19.48 -29.24
CA TRP A 254 5.79 -19.07 -27.92
C TRP A 254 4.62 -18.50 -27.12
N PRO A 255 4.22 -19.12 -25.99
CA PRO A 255 3.09 -18.63 -25.20
C PRO A 255 3.25 -17.19 -24.73
N SER A 256 4.48 -16.69 -24.54
CA SER A 256 4.76 -15.29 -24.20
C SER A 256 4.43 -14.28 -25.30
N LYS A 257 4.22 -14.73 -26.54
CA LYS A 257 4.00 -13.87 -27.72
C LYS A 257 2.63 -14.04 -28.36
N ILE A 258 1.75 -14.86 -27.80
CA ILE A 258 0.39 -15.04 -28.32
C ILE A 258 -0.40 -13.77 -28.03
N PRO A 259 -0.93 -13.07 -29.04
CA PRO A 259 -1.75 -11.89 -28.81
C PRO A 259 -3.08 -12.27 -28.16
N LEU A 260 -3.36 -11.69 -26.99
CA LEU A 260 -4.60 -11.97 -26.26
C LEU A 260 -5.81 -11.22 -26.84
N TYR A 261 -5.61 -10.13 -27.60
CA TYR A 261 -6.71 -9.31 -28.14
C TYR A 261 -7.73 -8.88 -27.07
N LEU A 262 -7.23 -8.31 -25.97
CA LEU A 262 -8.05 -7.64 -24.96
C LEU A 262 -8.97 -6.58 -25.62
N PRO A 263 -10.10 -6.20 -24.99
CA PRO A 263 -11.12 -5.34 -25.61
C PRO A 263 -10.57 -4.06 -26.26
N SER A 264 -9.60 -3.41 -25.63
CA SER A 264 -8.92 -2.20 -26.09
C SER A 264 -8.13 -2.43 -27.39
N THR A 265 -7.47 -3.59 -27.50
CA THR A 265 -6.75 -4.01 -28.71
C THR A 265 -7.72 -4.44 -29.80
N ALA A 266 -8.75 -5.21 -29.43
CA ALA A 266 -9.81 -5.63 -30.35
C ALA A 266 -10.58 -4.43 -30.93
N LEU A 267 -10.82 -3.39 -30.12
CA LEU A 267 -11.41 -2.13 -30.56
C LEU A 267 -10.52 -1.42 -31.61
N ARG A 268 -9.21 -1.30 -31.35
CA ARG A 268 -8.25 -0.71 -32.32
C ARG A 268 -8.21 -1.47 -33.65
N LEU A 269 -8.43 -2.78 -33.61
CA LEU A 269 -8.44 -3.66 -34.79
C LEU A 269 -9.83 -3.79 -35.43
N ASN A 270 -10.83 -3.00 -35.00
CA ASN A 270 -12.22 -3.05 -35.47
C ASN A 270 -12.89 -4.42 -35.27
N ALA A 271 -12.41 -5.23 -34.33
CA ALA A 271 -13.02 -6.48 -33.92
C ALA A 271 -14.12 -6.26 -32.86
N ILE A 272 -14.27 -5.06 -32.32
CA ILE A 272 -15.35 -4.69 -31.41
C ILE A 272 -15.98 -3.40 -31.90
N ASP A 273 -17.30 -3.27 -31.78
CA ASP A 273 -18.02 -2.04 -32.09
C ASP A 273 -18.28 -1.24 -30.81
N ALA A 274 -17.72 -0.02 -30.75
CA ALA A 274 -17.83 0.88 -29.60
C ALA A 274 -19.28 1.24 -29.25
N LEU A 275 -20.22 1.17 -30.20
CA LEU A 275 -21.63 1.52 -29.98
C LEU A 275 -22.43 0.42 -29.28
N THR A 276 -22.00 -0.84 -29.38
CA THR A 276 -22.74 -2.00 -28.85
C THR A 276 -22.03 -2.70 -27.70
N GLN A 277 -20.72 -2.50 -27.54
CA GLN A 277 -19.89 -3.16 -26.53
C GLN A 277 -19.06 -2.16 -25.71
N SER A 278 -19.56 -0.94 -25.49
CA SER A 278 -18.86 0.09 -24.71
C SER A 278 -18.54 -0.38 -23.29
N THR A 279 -19.44 -1.14 -22.67
CA THR A 279 -19.29 -1.62 -21.29
C THR A 279 -18.04 -2.49 -21.09
N ILE A 280 -17.75 -3.40 -22.03
CA ILE A 280 -16.57 -4.28 -21.96
C ILE A 280 -15.26 -3.48 -22.04
N VAL A 281 -15.24 -2.39 -22.80
CA VAL A 281 -14.07 -1.50 -22.91
C VAL A 281 -13.92 -0.63 -21.66
N ASP A 282 -15.03 -0.15 -21.10
CA ASP A 282 -15.04 0.62 -19.86
C ASP A 282 -14.61 -0.24 -18.66
N ASP A 283 -15.07 -1.49 -18.60
CA ASP A 283 -14.67 -2.48 -17.58
C ASP A 283 -13.15 -2.74 -17.63
N GLU A 284 -12.59 -2.92 -18.82
CA GLU A 284 -11.14 -3.08 -18.99
C GLU A 284 -10.38 -1.82 -18.54
N TRP A 285 -10.87 -0.63 -18.89
CA TRP A 285 -10.27 0.63 -18.45
C TRP A 285 -10.24 0.77 -16.93
N CYS A 286 -11.35 0.45 -16.26
CA CYS A 286 -11.44 0.46 -14.80
C CYS A 286 -10.46 -0.52 -14.16
N LEU A 287 -10.32 -1.74 -14.71
CA LEU A 287 -9.38 -2.74 -14.22
C LEU A 287 -7.92 -2.29 -14.42
N HIS A 288 -7.55 -1.73 -15.58
CA HIS A 288 -6.20 -1.18 -15.80
C HIS A 288 -5.87 -0.03 -14.85
N LEU A 289 -6.82 0.88 -14.61
CA LEU A 289 -6.62 1.98 -13.67
C LEU A 289 -6.36 1.47 -12.25
N ALA A 290 -7.11 0.44 -11.83
CA ALA A 290 -6.94 -0.20 -10.54
C ALA A 290 -5.59 -0.93 -10.43
N GLN A 291 -5.18 -1.68 -11.46
CA GLN A 291 -3.87 -2.31 -11.53
C GLN A 291 -2.72 -1.29 -11.45
N ALA A 292 -2.84 -0.16 -12.15
CA ALA A 292 -1.84 0.92 -12.09
C ALA A 292 -1.73 1.51 -10.68
N ASN A 293 -2.86 1.70 -9.99
CA ASN A 293 -2.90 2.17 -8.61
C ASN A 293 -2.25 1.16 -7.65
N ASP A 294 -2.58 -0.13 -7.77
CA ASP A 294 -2.00 -1.19 -6.93
C ASP A 294 -0.49 -1.33 -7.18
N ALA A 295 -0.05 -1.28 -8.44
CA ALA A 295 1.37 -1.28 -8.81
C ALA A 295 2.12 -0.07 -8.23
N LEU A 296 1.52 1.12 -8.27
CA LEU A 296 2.10 2.32 -7.68
C LEU A 296 2.23 2.20 -6.15
N ALA A 297 1.20 1.69 -5.48
CA ALA A 297 1.23 1.46 -4.04
C ALA A 297 2.34 0.47 -3.65
N VAL A 298 2.44 -0.65 -4.36
CA VAL A 298 3.50 -1.65 -4.16
C VAL A 298 4.88 -1.01 -4.37
N LEU A 299 5.05 -0.18 -5.41
CA LEU A 299 6.32 0.50 -5.68
C LEU A 299 6.69 1.48 -4.57
N HIS A 300 5.74 2.28 -4.07
CA HIS A 300 5.97 3.16 -2.92
C HIS A 300 6.40 2.39 -1.68
N ASP A 301 5.71 1.29 -1.34
CA ASP A 301 6.06 0.45 -0.19
C ASP A 301 7.46 -0.15 -0.33
N HIS A 302 7.81 -0.65 -1.51
CA HIS A 302 9.15 -1.19 -1.78
C HIS A 302 10.23 -0.11 -1.66
N LEU A 303 9.99 1.10 -2.17
CA LEU A 303 10.94 2.22 -2.06
C LEU A 303 11.12 2.67 -0.61
N LEU A 304 10.02 2.78 0.16
CA LEU A 304 10.05 3.11 1.58
C LEU A 304 10.82 2.06 2.38
N LEU A 305 10.53 0.78 2.15
CA LEU A 305 11.23 -0.33 2.79
C LEU A 305 12.72 -0.32 2.43
N LYS A 306 13.05 -0.15 1.15
CA LYS A 306 14.45 -0.08 0.68
C LYS A 306 15.19 1.10 1.30
N SER A 307 14.56 2.28 1.38
CA SER A 307 15.11 3.47 2.02
C SER A 307 15.40 3.21 3.50
N TYR A 308 14.40 2.71 4.24
CA TYR A 308 14.53 2.35 5.65
C TYR A 308 15.66 1.35 5.89
N LEU A 309 15.67 0.24 5.12
CA LEU A 309 16.69 -0.78 5.24
C LEU A 309 18.07 -0.17 4.94
N THR A 310 18.20 0.67 3.91
CA THR A 310 19.48 1.30 3.53
C THR A 310 19.99 2.21 4.64
N ALA A 311 19.14 3.06 5.21
CA ALA A 311 19.48 3.90 6.36
C ALA A 311 19.87 3.04 7.58
N TRP A 312 19.07 2.01 7.88
CA TRP A 312 19.36 1.07 8.97
C TRP A 312 20.72 0.38 8.78
N ARG A 313 21.04 -0.04 7.55
CA ARG A 313 22.34 -0.63 7.22
C ARG A 313 23.47 0.36 7.48
N GLN A 314 23.35 1.61 7.01
CA GLN A 314 24.37 2.65 7.21
C GLN A 314 24.62 2.92 8.70
N CYS A 315 23.57 2.95 9.52
CA CYS A 315 23.68 3.23 10.95
C CYS A 315 24.17 2.02 11.77
N PHE A 316 23.68 0.82 11.48
CA PHE A 316 23.78 -0.34 12.39
C PHE A 316 24.56 -1.53 11.84
N SER A 317 24.74 -1.66 10.52
CA SER A 317 25.51 -2.78 9.96
C SER A 317 27.01 -2.47 9.95
N ARG A 318 27.71 -2.82 11.03
CA ARG A 318 29.18 -2.76 11.11
C ARG A 318 29.79 -4.18 11.10
N GLY A 319 30.86 -4.36 10.34
CA GLY A 319 31.63 -5.61 10.25
C GLY A 319 31.11 -6.65 9.25
N GLN A 320 31.96 -7.64 8.92
CA GLN A 320 31.74 -8.63 7.85
C GLN A 320 30.49 -9.50 8.04
N ARG A 321 30.15 -9.86 9.29
CA ARG A 321 29.06 -10.79 9.61
C ARG A 321 27.66 -10.16 9.46
N TYR A 322 27.52 -8.89 9.83
CA TYR A 322 26.26 -8.15 9.64
C TYR A 322 26.12 -7.64 8.20
N GLY A 323 27.24 -7.29 7.53
CA GLY A 323 27.24 -6.87 6.13
C GLY A 323 26.83 -7.96 5.13
N THR A 324 27.21 -9.22 5.36
CA THR A 324 26.85 -10.34 4.46
C THR A 324 25.37 -10.73 4.54
N LYS A 325 24.77 -10.71 5.75
CA LYS A 325 23.32 -10.94 5.94
C LYS A 325 22.48 -9.79 5.43
N ALA A 326 22.93 -8.54 5.60
CA ALA A 326 22.25 -7.39 5.02
C ALA A 326 22.23 -7.49 3.49
N ASN A 327 23.36 -7.81 2.84
CA ASN A 327 23.45 -7.93 1.37
C ASN A 327 22.48 -8.94 0.76
N THR A 328 22.10 -10.00 1.47
CA THR A 328 21.15 -11.01 0.96
C THR A 328 19.70 -10.54 0.96
N LEU A 329 19.37 -9.46 1.68
CA LEU A 329 18.02 -8.87 1.73
C LEU A 329 17.85 -7.69 0.76
N PHE A 330 18.94 -7.16 0.19
CA PHE A 330 18.91 -6.02 -0.73
C PHE A 330 19.05 -6.39 -2.21
N HIS A 331 19.44 -7.63 -2.51
CA HIS A 331 19.60 -8.18 -3.85
C HIS A 331 18.50 -9.19 -4.14
#